data_AF-A0A2S9F751-F1
#
_entry.id   AF-A0A2S9F751-F1
#
_cell.length_a   1.000
_cell.length_b   1.000
_cell.length_c   1.000
_cell.angle_alpha   90.00
_cell.angle_beta   90.00
_cell.angle_gamma   90.00
#
_symmetry.space_group_name_H-M   'P 1'
#
loop_
_entity.id
_entity.type
_entity.pdbx_description
1 polymer ?
#
loop_
_entity_poly.entity_id
_entity_poly.type
_entity_poly.pdbx_seq_one_letter_code
_entity_poly.pdbx_strand_id
1 'polypeptide(L)'
;MSNSRWLYRVGALSCTVAALAACSSGNDNAEGTGTSEASETEAASAPIVEPLVATYDGGIYVLDGETLEVKKDIPLEGFLRVNPAGDEGHVLVTTTDGFRVLDAAGGQLTDDTFPAADPGHAV
;
A
#
# COMPACT_ATOMS: atom_id res chain seq x y z
N MET A 1 -18.34 -58.12 -37.85
CA MET A 1 -19.76 -58.42 -37.56
C MET A 1 -19.84 -58.57 -36.05
N SER A 2 -20.46 -57.73 -35.23
CA SER A 2 -21.54 -56.76 -35.38
C SER A 2 -21.30 -55.61 -34.39
N ASN A 3 -21.67 -54.39 -34.78
CA ASN A 3 -21.71 -53.21 -33.91
C ASN A 3 -22.96 -53.26 -33.02
N SER A 4 -22.89 -52.64 -31.83
CA SER A 4 -24.04 -51.84 -31.38
C SER A 4 -23.61 -50.62 -30.59
N ARG A 5 -24.02 -49.47 -31.13
CA ARG A 5 -23.82 -48.12 -30.63
C ARG A 5 -24.93 -47.85 -29.61
N TRP A 6 -24.60 -47.34 -28.43
CA TRP A 6 -25.62 -46.77 -27.55
C TRP A 6 -25.14 -45.42 -27.00
N LEU A 7 -25.61 -44.38 -27.68
CA LEU A 7 -25.54 -42.97 -27.28
C LEU A 7 -26.77 -42.65 -26.44
N TYR A 8 -26.61 -42.28 -25.17
CA TYR A 8 -27.59 -41.48 -24.40
C TYR A 8 -26.78 -40.47 -23.57
N ARG A 9 -26.75 -39.20 -23.97
CA ARG A 9 -27.69 -38.11 -23.66
C ARG A 9 -27.40 -37.42 -22.32
N VAL A 10 -26.78 -36.24 -22.42
CA VAL A 10 -27.16 -34.94 -21.83
C VAL A 10 -27.73 -34.92 -20.40
N GLY A 11 -27.04 -34.19 -19.52
CA GLY A 11 -27.55 -33.64 -18.26
C GLY A 11 -26.39 -33.49 -17.25
N ALA A 12 -26.16 -32.42 -16.52
CA ALA A 12 -26.83 -31.15 -16.35
C ALA A 12 -25.77 -30.11 -15.93
N LEU A 13 -25.94 -28.87 -16.36
CA LEU A 13 -25.13 -27.72 -15.96
C LEU A 13 -25.52 -27.34 -14.52
N SER A 14 -24.72 -27.73 -13.52
CA SER A 14 -24.92 -27.28 -12.14
C SER A 14 -24.19 -25.95 -11.92
N CYS A 15 -24.94 -24.85 -12.03
CA CYS A 15 -24.63 -23.59 -11.36
C CYS A 15 -24.70 -23.83 -9.84
N THR A 16 -23.63 -23.53 -9.12
CA THR A 16 -23.69 -23.41 -7.65
C THR A 16 -23.02 -22.12 -7.21
N VAL A 17 -23.80 -21.36 -6.43
CA VAL A 17 -23.68 -19.95 -6.06
C VAL A 17 -22.60 -19.74 -5.00
N ALA A 18 -21.95 -18.57 -5.08
CA ALA A 18 -20.98 -18.05 -4.11
C ALA A 18 -21.57 -17.94 -2.69
N ALA A 19 -20.77 -18.34 -1.70
CA ALA A 19 -20.98 -17.94 -0.30
C ALA A 19 -19.79 -17.06 0.10
N LEU A 20 -20.03 -15.75 0.23
CA LEU A 20 -19.10 -14.82 0.86
C LEU A 20 -19.08 -15.12 2.37
N ALA A 21 -17.98 -15.68 2.86
CA ALA A 21 -17.79 -15.93 4.27
C ALA A 21 -17.18 -14.69 4.96
N ALA A 22 -18.02 -14.10 5.81
CA ALA A 22 -17.71 -13.52 7.12
C ALA A 22 -16.87 -12.23 7.18
N CYS A 23 -17.60 -11.13 7.36
CA CYS A 23 -17.19 -10.04 8.25
C CYS A 23 -17.02 -10.59 9.67
N SER A 24 -15.84 -10.47 10.26
CA SER A 24 -15.65 -10.65 11.71
C SER A 24 -15.43 -9.28 12.34
N SER A 25 -16.51 -8.71 12.87
CA SER A 25 -16.50 -7.55 13.75
C SER A 25 -16.42 -8.00 15.20
N GLY A 26 -15.37 -7.55 15.90
CA GLY A 26 -15.39 -7.24 17.35
C GLY A 26 -14.91 -8.31 18.32
N ASN A 27 -13.79 -8.05 19.00
CA ASN A 27 -13.66 -8.34 20.43
C ASN A 27 -12.64 -7.38 21.10
N ASP A 28 -13.16 -6.40 21.85
CA ASP A 28 -12.43 -5.59 22.84
C ASP A 28 -11.92 -6.46 24.01
N ASN A 29 -10.64 -6.37 24.38
CA ASN A 29 -10.21 -5.86 25.69
C ASN A 29 -8.69 -5.97 25.98
N ALA A 30 -8.23 -4.93 26.67
CA ALA A 30 -7.26 -4.91 27.78
C ALA A 30 -5.75 -5.04 27.49
N GLU A 31 -5.13 -3.86 27.39
CA GLU A 31 -4.13 -3.34 28.34
C GLU A 31 -2.84 -4.14 28.60
N GLY A 32 -1.75 -3.63 28.05
CA GLY A 32 -0.37 -3.99 28.41
C GLY A 32 0.55 -2.79 28.19
N THR A 33 0.75 -2.00 29.26
CA THR A 33 1.69 -0.90 29.35
C THR A 33 3.13 -1.34 29.08
N GLY A 34 3.80 -0.63 28.15
CA GLY A 34 5.23 -0.74 27.94
C GLY A 34 5.66 0.03 26.70
N THR A 35 5.48 1.35 26.68
CA THR A 35 6.19 2.18 25.69
C THR A 35 7.67 2.17 26.08
N SER A 36 8.43 1.32 25.41
CA SER A 36 9.87 1.46 25.35
C SER A 36 10.11 2.27 24.09
N GLU A 37 10.21 3.59 24.24
CA GLU A 37 10.85 4.43 23.22
C GLU A 37 12.32 4.00 23.16
N ALA A 38 12.57 2.92 22.43
CA ALA A 38 13.86 2.71 21.82
C ALA A 38 13.95 3.78 20.74
N SER A 39 14.65 4.88 21.04
CA SER A 39 15.24 5.68 19.98
C SER A 39 16.26 4.79 19.27
N GLU A 40 15.76 4.01 18.31
CA GLU A 40 16.59 3.34 17.33
C GLU A 40 17.29 4.46 16.57
N THR A 41 18.59 4.60 16.83
CA THR A 41 19.48 5.26 15.88
C THR A 41 19.41 4.40 14.63
N GLU A 42 18.53 4.77 13.70
CA GLU A 42 18.29 4.05 12.45
C GLU A 42 19.62 4.00 11.72
N ALA A 43 20.26 2.83 11.74
CA ALA A 43 21.47 2.62 10.96
C ALA A 43 21.08 2.87 9.50
N ALA A 44 21.84 3.75 8.82
CA ALA A 44 21.56 4.11 7.44
C ALA A 44 21.42 2.82 6.62
N SER A 45 20.18 2.54 6.20
CA SER A 45 19.88 1.39 5.36
C SER A 45 20.48 1.63 3.98
N ALA A 46 20.84 0.55 3.28
CA ALA A 46 21.24 0.67 1.89
C ALA A 46 20.11 1.35 1.10
N PRO A 47 20.44 2.23 0.12
CA PRO A 47 19.44 2.91 -0.67
C PRO A 47 18.59 1.90 -1.44
N ILE A 48 17.30 2.18 -1.58
CA ILE A 48 16.35 1.42 -2.38
C ILE A 48 16.69 1.63 -3.86
N VAL A 49 16.76 0.55 -4.63
CA VAL A 49 17.11 0.58 -6.05
C VAL A 49 15.91 1.06 -6.86
N GLU A 50 16.12 2.09 -7.69
CA GLU A 50 15.11 2.68 -8.60
C GLU A 50 13.71 2.82 -7.96
N PRO A 51 13.59 3.53 -6.83
CA PRO A 51 12.44 3.43 -5.95
C PRO A 51 11.13 3.84 -6.66
N LEU A 52 10.09 3.02 -6.48
CA LEU A 52 8.73 3.32 -6.92
C LEU A 52 7.85 3.63 -5.72
N VAL A 53 7.12 4.73 -5.79
CA VAL A 53 6.21 5.17 -4.72
C VAL A 53 4.77 4.91 -5.14
N ALA A 54 4.04 4.15 -4.32
CA ALA A 54 2.63 3.84 -4.53
C ALA A 54 1.81 4.19 -3.29
N THR A 55 0.62 4.75 -3.47
CA THR A 55 -0.29 5.07 -2.36
C THR A 55 -1.44 4.09 -2.27
N TYR A 56 -1.94 3.90 -1.06
CA TYR A 56 -3.10 3.07 -0.75
C TYR A 56 -3.94 3.75 0.34
N ASP A 57 -5.12 3.22 0.63
CA ASP A 57 -5.94 3.73 1.75
C ASP A 57 -5.26 3.44 3.09
N GLY A 58 -4.65 4.47 3.69
CA GLY A 58 -3.93 4.32 4.94
C GLY A 58 -2.40 4.37 4.82
N GLY A 59 -1.84 4.66 3.63
CA GLY A 59 -0.42 4.97 3.57
C GLY A 59 0.24 4.98 2.20
N ILE A 60 1.56 4.80 2.26
CA ILE A 60 2.48 4.82 1.12
C ILE A 60 3.40 3.60 1.20
N TYR A 61 3.55 2.89 0.08
CA TYR A 61 4.64 1.95 -0.12
C TYR A 61 5.78 2.59 -0.88
N VAL A 62 7.00 2.28 -0.46
CA VAL A 62 8.21 2.46 -1.28
C VAL A 62 8.70 1.08 -1.69
N LEU A 63 8.67 0.84 -2.99
CA LEU A 63 9.03 -0.43 -3.61
C LEU A 63 10.41 -0.31 -4.23
N ASP A 64 11.11 -1.43 -4.27
CA ASP A 64 12.26 -1.61 -5.16
C ASP A 64 11.78 -1.66 -6.63
N GLY A 65 12.37 -0.85 -7.49
CA GLY A 65 11.90 -0.67 -8.87
C GLY A 65 12.09 -1.88 -9.77
N GLU A 66 13.08 -2.73 -9.46
CA GLU A 66 13.39 -3.91 -10.26
C GLU A 66 12.52 -5.11 -9.85
N THR A 67 12.34 -5.30 -8.54
CA THR A 67 11.71 -6.49 -7.97
C THR A 67 10.25 -6.28 -7.55
N LEU A 68 9.83 -5.02 -7.38
CA LEU A 68 8.54 -4.61 -6.81
C LEU A 68 8.31 -5.07 -5.37
N GLU A 69 9.36 -5.49 -4.67
CA GLU A 69 9.29 -5.79 -3.25
C GLU A 69 9.04 -4.53 -2.43
N VAL A 70 8.14 -4.62 -1.45
CA VAL A 70 7.91 -3.54 -0.48
C VAL A 70 9.15 -3.41 0.41
N LYS A 71 9.86 -2.29 0.31
CA LYS A 71 11.01 -1.97 1.16
C LYS A 71 10.62 -1.12 2.35
N LYS A 72 9.62 -0.25 2.19
CA LYS A 72 9.02 0.54 3.28
C LYS A 72 7.51 0.60 3.13
N ASP A 73 6.84 0.55 4.27
CA ASP A 73 5.42 0.84 4.44
C ASP A 73 5.33 2.00 5.42
N ILE A 74 4.75 3.12 4.97
CA ILE A 74 4.66 4.38 5.71
C ILE A 74 3.17 4.67 5.95
N PRO A 75 2.65 4.38 7.15
CA PRO A 75 1.24 4.61 7.47
C PRO A 75 0.91 6.10 7.51
N LEU A 76 -0.12 6.50 6.78
CA LEU A 76 -0.65 7.86 6.74
C LEU A 76 -2.14 7.83 6.39
N GLU A 77 -2.95 8.68 7.00
CA GLU A 77 -4.41 8.58 6.83
C GLU A 77 -4.88 8.87 5.38
N GLY A 78 -5.75 8.00 4.88
CA GLY A 78 -6.49 8.15 3.62
C GLY A 78 -5.70 7.82 2.36
N PHE A 79 -6.28 8.16 1.20
CA PHE A 79 -5.64 8.04 -0.12
C PHE A 79 -4.87 9.31 -0.46
N LEU A 80 -3.54 9.24 -0.33
CA LEU A 80 -2.67 10.38 -0.55
C LEU A 80 -2.36 10.61 -2.02
N ARG A 81 -2.18 11.89 -2.38
CA ARG A 81 -1.64 12.30 -3.68
C ARG A 81 -0.14 12.48 -3.57
N VAL A 82 0.58 11.98 -4.56
CA VAL A 82 2.04 12.08 -4.66
C VAL A 82 2.43 12.74 -5.98
N ASN A 83 3.50 13.54 -5.95
CA ASN A 83 4.04 14.20 -7.14
C ASN A 83 5.57 14.12 -7.14
N PRO A 84 6.23 13.94 -8.29
CA PRO A 84 7.68 14.02 -8.37
C PRO A 84 8.15 15.44 -8.00
N ALA A 85 9.22 15.55 -7.22
CA ALA A 85 9.80 16.85 -6.84
C ALA A 85 10.64 17.49 -7.97
N GLY A 86 10.98 16.72 -9.01
CA GLY A 86 11.74 17.19 -10.17
C GLY A 86 13.26 16.97 -10.10
N ASP A 87 13.75 16.28 -9.06
CA ASP A 87 15.16 15.99 -8.81
C ASP A 87 15.49 14.49 -8.82
N GLU A 88 14.57 13.66 -9.31
CA GLU A 88 14.67 12.19 -9.43
C GLU A 88 14.78 11.41 -8.10
N GLY A 89 14.98 12.08 -6.97
CA GLY A 89 15.14 11.45 -5.65
C GLY A 89 13.95 11.61 -4.72
N HIS A 90 13.17 12.70 -4.87
CA HIS A 90 12.13 13.03 -3.91
C HIS A 90 10.72 13.02 -4.50
N VAL A 91 9.78 12.72 -3.61
CA VAL A 91 8.34 12.73 -3.88
C VAL A 91 7.67 13.68 -2.89
N LEU A 92 6.83 14.57 -3.40
CA LEU A 92 5.98 15.44 -2.60
C LEU A 92 4.70 14.70 -2.26
N VAL A 93 4.42 14.57 -0.96
CA VAL A 93 3.22 13.94 -0.41
C VAL A 93 2.25 15.03 0.04
N THR A 94 1.08 15.08 -0.59
CA THR A 94 -0.01 15.99 -0.18
C THR A 94 -0.63 15.49 1.13
N THR A 95 -0.63 16.34 2.15
CA THR A 95 -1.23 16.11 3.47
C THR A 95 -2.18 17.27 3.83
N THR A 96 -2.83 17.21 5.00
CA THR A 96 -3.66 18.30 5.51
C THR A 96 -2.86 19.57 5.84
N ASP A 97 -1.58 19.42 6.18
CA ASP A 97 -0.73 20.52 6.62
C ASP A 97 0.05 21.15 5.45
N GLY A 98 0.03 20.52 4.27
CA GLY A 98 0.74 20.95 3.07
C GLY A 98 1.43 19.79 2.35
N PHE A 99 2.59 20.04 1.76
CA PHE A 99 3.39 19.04 1.06
C PHE A 99 4.56 18.59 1.93
N ARG A 100 4.57 17.33 2.33
CA ARG A 100 5.72 16.70 3.00
C ARG A 100 6.67 16.12 1.96
N VAL A 101 7.95 16.06 2.27
CA VAL A 101 8.97 15.48 1.38
C VAL A 101 9.22 14.02 1.75
N LEU A 102 9.18 13.13 0.76
CA LEU A 102 9.60 11.74 0.86
C LEU A 102 10.93 11.58 0.11
N ASP A 103 11.99 11.20 0.83
CA ASP A 103 13.20 10.65 0.23
C ASP A 103 12.90 9.21 -0.22
N ALA A 104 12.78 9.02 -1.53
CA ALA A 104 12.38 7.73 -2.08
C ALA A 104 13.51 6.69 -1.99
N ALA A 105 14.77 7.10 -2.10
CA ALA A 105 15.91 6.20 -2.03
C ALA A 105 16.20 5.77 -0.58
N GLY A 106 16.06 6.70 0.37
CA GLY A 106 16.10 6.39 1.81
C GLY A 106 14.84 5.70 2.31
N GLY A 107 13.73 5.80 1.56
CA GLY A 107 12.42 5.27 1.96
C GLY A 107 11.87 5.96 3.20
N GLN A 108 12.13 7.27 3.34
CA GLN A 108 11.86 8.02 4.55
C GLN A 108 11.04 9.28 4.24
N LEU A 109 9.90 9.41 4.93
CA LEU A 109 9.17 10.67 4.96
C LEU A 109 9.89 11.63 5.91
N THR A 110 10.38 12.75 5.40
CA THR A 110 11.17 13.70 6.19
C THR A 110 10.28 14.58 7.06
N ASP A 111 10.90 15.34 7.95
CA ASP A 111 10.24 16.34 8.78
C ASP A 111 9.97 17.65 8.02
N ASP A 112 10.45 17.78 6.78
CA ASP A 112 10.25 18.96 5.95
C ASP A 112 8.82 19.04 5.42
N THR A 113 8.19 20.20 5.60
CA THR A 113 6.83 20.48 5.14
C THR A 113 6.78 21.84 4.48
N PHE A 114 6.28 21.88 3.24
CA PHE A 114 5.90 23.10 2.56
C PHE A 114 4.42 23.40 2.83
N PRO A 115 4.08 24.45 3.59
CA PRO A 115 2.69 24.74 3.93
C PRO A 115 1.89 25.09 2.67
N ALA A 116 0.66 24.61 2.61
CA ALA A 116 -0.27 24.97 1.54
C ALA A 116 -1.69 25.09 2.09
N ALA A 117 -2.40 26.14 1.69
CA ALA A 117 -3.76 26.41 2.16
C ALA A 117 -4.77 25.42 1.59
N ASP A 118 -4.60 25.01 0.32
CA ASP A 118 -5.47 24.07 -0.39
C ASP A 118 -4.63 23.02 -1.15
N PRO A 119 -3.93 22.12 -0.45
CA PRO A 119 -2.93 21.23 -1.06
C PRO A 119 -3.52 20.19 -2.05
N GLY A 120 -4.84 20.03 -2.05
CA GLY A 120 -5.57 19.15 -2.98
C GLY A 120 -6.09 19.83 -4.25
N HIS A 121 -6.04 21.16 -4.36
CA HIS A 121 -6.63 21.91 -5.47
C HIS A 121 -5.64 22.04 -6.64
N ALA A 122 -5.90 21.34 -7.74
CA ALA A 122 -5.20 21.59 -9.01
C ALA A 122 -5.93 22.71 -9.75
N VAL A 123 -5.25 23.82 -10.03
CA VAL A 123 -5.76 24.95 -10.85
C VAL A 123 -5.55 24.71 -12.34
#